data_AF-A0A942RPN4-F1
#
_entry.id   AF-A0A942RPN4-F1
#
_cell.length_a   1.000
_cell.length_b   1.000
_cell.length_c   1.000
_cell.angle_alpha   90.00
_cell.angle_beta   90.00
_cell.angle_gamma   90.00
#
_symmetry.space_group_name_H-M   'P 1'
#
loop_
_entity.id
_entity.type
_entity.pdbx_description
1 polymer ?
#
loop_
_entity_poly.entity_id
_entity_poly.type
_entity_poly.pdbx_seq_one_letter_code
_entity_poly.pdbx_strand_id
1 'polypeptide(L)'
;MNDRLLQVFFDIIEGKTVKRCKHELVYEGKDVSQLFIESLMTNDYLPITVSATQVMQGERIPAFYIENTTAYFGWVFWEKFNSRIARKLFGSVERNEKGDWKIQIPPSRDTIIYANENLKLEMDIEHPFEW
;
A
#
# COMPACT_ATOMS: atom_id res chain seq x y z
N MET A 1 12.17 -3.65 25.33
CA MET A 1 10.77 -3.84 24.90
C MET A 1 10.57 -3.58 23.40
N ASN A 2 11.62 -3.43 22.57
CA ASN A 2 11.46 -2.95 21.19
C ASN A 2 11.73 -3.98 20.07
N ASP A 3 12.60 -4.96 20.27
CA ASP A 3 13.06 -5.80 19.14
C ASP A 3 11.96 -6.70 18.56
N ARG A 4 11.05 -7.19 19.42
CA ARG A 4 9.96 -8.06 18.98
C ARG A 4 8.87 -7.31 18.21
N LEU A 5 8.58 -6.07 18.61
CA LEU A 5 7.61 -5.22 17.91
C LEU A 5 8.16 -4.78 16.55
N LEU A 6 9.43 -4.40 16.49
CA LEU A 6 10.11 -4.09 15.24
C LEU A 6 10.11 -5.30 14.30
N GLN A 7 10.39 -6.51 14.82
CA GLN A 7 10.30 -7.74 14.01
C GLN A 7 8.90 -7.94 13.42
N VAL A 8 7.84 -7.71 14.20
CA VAL A 8 6.46 -7.78 13.70
C VAL A 8 6.22 -6.75 12.58
N PHE A 9 6.75 -5.53 12.70
CA PHE A 9 6.64 -4.54 11.63
C PHE A 9 7.36 -4.99 10.36
N PHE A 10 8.57 -5.53 10.46
CA PHE A 10 9.27 -6.09 9.30
C PHE A 10 8.46 -7.23 8.66
N ASP A 11 7.92 -8.16 9.46
CA ASP A 11 7.10 -9.26 8.95
C ASP A 11 5.85 -8.76 8.20
N ILE A 12 5.22 -7.69 8.70
CA ILE A 12 4.09 -7.01 8.03
C ILE A 12 4.54 -6.32 6.73
N ILE A 13 5.66 -5.59 6.74
CA ILE A 13 6.14 -4.82 5.59
C ILE A 13 6.58 -5.73 4.45
N GLU A 14 7.33 -6.80 4.78
CA GLU A 14 7.83 -7.77 3.80
C GLU A 14 6.74 -8.73 3.33
N GLY A 15 5.74 -9.01 4.16
CA GLY A 15 4.68 -9.95 3.84
C GLY A 15 5.11 -11.41 3.85
N LYS A 16 6.20 -11.77 4.53
CA LYS A 16 6.74 -13.14 4.58
C LYS A 16 5.95 -14.06 5.51
N THR A 17 5.70 -13.59 6.73
CA THR A 17 5.03 -14.38 7.80
C THR A 17 3.59 -13.92 8.03
N VAL A 18 3.31 -12.65 7.70
CA VAL A 18 2.00 -12.03 7.90
C VAL A 18 1.47 -11.57 6.55
N LYS A 19 0.18 -11.83 6.28
CA LYS A 19 -0.46 -11.34 5.06
C LYS A 19 -0.43 -9.80 5.06
N ARG A 20 0.02 -9.20 3.97
CA ARG A 20 -0.10 -7.76 3.77
C ARG A 20 -1.55 -7.42 3.47
N CYS A 21 -2.20 -6.74 4.41
CA CYS A 21 -3.59 -6.34 4.31
C CYS A 21 -3.83 -5.12 5.21
N LYS A 22 -4.97 -5.08 5.90
CA LYS A 22 -5.28 -4.09 6.93
C LYS A 22 -4.69 -4.54 8.26
N HIS A 23 -3.97 -3.64 8.94
CA HIS A 23 -3.40 -3.86 10.27
C HIS A 23 -3.75 -2.69 11.18
N GLU A 24 -4.24 -2.99 12.39
CA GLU A 24 -4.38 -1.99 13.45
C GLU A 24 -3.03 -1.79 14.14
N LEU A 25 -2.60 -0.54 14.22
CA LEU A 25 -1.33 -0.08 14.79
C LEU A 25 -1.52 0.30 16.26
N VAL A 26 -2.14 -0.59 17.02
CA VAL A 26 -2.33 -0.45 18.47
C VAL A 26 -1.70 -1.65 19.15
N TYR A 27 -0.81 -1.41 20.11
CA TYR A 27 -0.14 -2.44 20.88
C TYR A 27 -0.21 -2.10 22.36
N GLU A 28 -0.74 -3.01 23.18
CA GLU A 28 -0.95 -2.80 24.63
C GLU A 28 -1.70 -1.48 24.94
N GLY A 29 -2.70 -1.15 24.11
CA GLY A 29 -3.50 0.06 24.24
C GLY A 29 -2.80 1.35 23.81
N LYS A 30 -1.59 1.28 23.22
CA LYS A 30 -0.83 2.43 22.73
C LYS A 30 -0.83 2.47 21.21
N ASP A 31 -0.99 3.66 20.67
CA ASP A 31 -0.77 3.94 19.26
C ASP A 31 0.73 3.76 18.92
N VAL A 32 1.01 2.89 17.96
CA VAL A 32 2.36 2.61 17.46
C VAL A 32 2.53 3.00 15.98
N SER A 33 1.62 3.81 15.43
CA SER A 33 1.63 4.24 14.03
C SER A 33 2.93 4.93 13.62
N GLN A 34 3.45 5.82 14.47
CA GLN A 34 4.69 6.53 14.20
C GLN A 34 5.90 5.57 14.10
N LEU A 35 5.98 4.56 14.98
CA LEU A 35 7.04 3.55 14.93
C LEU A 35 6.93 2.68 13.67
N PHE A 36 5.70 2.39 13.22
CA PHE A 36 5.48 1.69 11.97
C PHE A 36 5.92 2.52 10.75
N ILE A 37 5.63 3.83 10.75
CA ILE A 37 6.08 4.76 9.70
C ILE A 37 7.61 4.84 9.63
N GLU A 38 8.28 4.91 10.78
CA GLU A 38 9.75 4.87 10.85
C GLU A 38 10.33 3.56 10.31
N SER A 39 9.64 2.45 10.60
CA SER A 39 10.00 1.13 10.06
C SER A 39 9.78 1.07 8.54
N LEU A 40 8.69 1.65 8.02
CA LEU A 40 8.45 1.77 6.58
C LEU A 40 9.59 2.52 5.88
N MET A 41 9.96 3.69 6.40
CA MET A 41 11.05 4.49 5.81
C MET A 41 12.39 3.76 5.85
N THR A 42 12.66 2.98 6.90
CA THR A 42 13.86 2.13 7.00
C THR A 42 13.88 1.00 5.96
N ASN A 43 12.72 0.62 5.42
CA ASN A 43 12.57 -0.37 4.35
C ASN A 43 12.27 0.27 2.99
N ASP A 44 12.71 1.51 2.76
CA ASP A 44 12.55 2.27 1.52
C ASP A 44 11.09 2.52 1.08
N TYR A 45 10.13 2.43 2.01
CA TYR A 45 8.77 2.91 1.78
C TYR A 45 8.71 4.40 2.12
N LEU A 46 8.88 5.24 1.10
CA LEU A 46 9.01 6.69 1.25
C LEU A 46 7.65 7.38 1.15
N PRO A 47 7.43 8.48 1.91
CA PRO A 47 6.21 9.27 1.81
C PRO A 47 6.12 9.94 0.43
N ILE A 48 5.04 9.66 -0.28
CA ILE A 48 4.80 10.15 -1.64
C ILE A 48 3.29 10.27 -1.90
N THR A 49 2.90 11.05 -2.90
CA THR A 49 1.51 11.07 -3.39
C THR A 49 1.32 10.09 -4.54
N VAL A 50 0.08 9.68 -4.78
CA VAL A 50 -0.25 8.85 -5.95
C VAL A 50 0.17 9.54 -7.25
N SER A 51 0.01 10.85 -7.38
CA SER A 51 0.46 11.59 -8.57
C SER A 51 1.96 11.49 -8.80
N ALA A 52 2.78 11.64 -7.75
CA ALA A 52 4.23 11.73 -7.84
C ALA A 52 4.96 10.40 -8.12
N THR A 53 4.33 9.25 -7.85
CA THR A 53 4.95 7.93 -8.11
C THR A 53 5.29 7.70 -9.58
N GLN A 54 6.33 6.93 -9.87
CA GLN A 54 6.81 6.60 -11.21
C GLN A 54 6.38 5.18 -11.61
N VAL A 55 5.07 4.92 -11.64
CA VAL A 55 4.49 3.64 -12.12
C VAL A 55 3.94 3.80 -13.54
N MET A 56 4.28 2.87 -14.43
CA MET A 56 3.80 2.79 -15.80
C MET A 56 2.60 1.85 -15.92
N GLN A 57 1.91 1.87 -17.06
CA GLN A 57 0.87 0.88 -17.33
C GLN A 57 1.49 -0.52 -17.40
N GLY A 58 0.87 -1.50 -16.74
CA GLY A 58 1.43 -2.85 -16.63
C GLY A 58 2.42 -3.00 -15.50
N GLU A 59 2.54 -1.99 -14.64
CA GLU A 59 3.34 -2.05 -13.44
C GLU A 59 2.45 -1.78 -12.22
N ARG A 60 2.94 -2.22 -11.07
CA ARG A 60 2.41 -1.85 -9.78
C ARG A 60 3.51 -1.66 -8.75
N ILE A 61 3.30 -0.73 -7.84
CA ILE A 61 4.24 -0.40 -6.76
C ILE A 61 3.55 -0.71 -5.43
N PRO A 62 4.17 -1.51 -4.54
CA PRO A 62 3.60 -1.78 -3.23
C PRO A 62 3.60 -0.50 -2.38
N ALA A 63 2.50 -0.27 -1.66
CA ALA A 63 2.38 0.89 -0.80
C ALA A 63 1.51 0.63 0.42
N PHE A 64 1.70 1.46 1.44
CA PHE A 64 0.84 1.53 2.61
C PHE A 64 0.19 2.91 2.69
N TYR A 65 -1.11 2.92 2.94
CA TYR A 65 -1.83 4.11 3.37
C TYR A 65 -2.10 4.03 4.87
N ILE A 66 -1.75 5.07 5.62
CA ILE A 66 -1.99 5.13 7.07
C ILE A 66 -3.13 6.11 7.33
N GLU A 67 -4.19 5.64 7.97
CA GLU A 67 -5.33 6.45 8.39
C GLU A 67 -5.57 6.21 9.88
N ASN A 68 -5.38 7.26 10.68
CA ASN A 68 -5.37 7.16 12.14
C ASN A 68 -4.39 6.06 12.61
N THR A 69 -4.87 5.11 13.40
CA THR A 69 -4.11 3.95 13.90
C THR A 69 -4.22 2.73 12.98
N THR A 70 -4.53 2.89 11.69
CA THR A 70 -4.69 1.75 10.77
C THR A 70 -3.77 1.87 9.57
N ALA A 71 -3.01 0.81 9.30
CA ALA A 71 -2.27 0.63 8.05
C ALA A 71 -3.07 -0.19 7.04
N TYR A 72 -3.23 0.32 5.83
CA TYR A 72 -3.82 -0.37 4.70
C TYR A 72 -2.76 -0.65 3.66
N PHE A 73 -2.42 -1.93 3.46
CA PHE A 73 -1.60 -2.33 2.32
C PHE A 73 -2.38 -2.25 1.01
N GLY A 74 -1.71 -1.82 -0.05
CA GLY A 74 -2.26 -1.72 -1.38
C GLY A 74 -1.19 -1.59 -2.45
N TRP A 75 -1.65 -1.25 -3.63
CA TRP A 75 -0.82 -1.05 -4.80
C TRP A 75 -1.09 0.29 -5.44
N VAL A 76 -0.05 0.95 -5.92
CA VAL A 76 -0.17 2.05 -6.88
C VAL A 76 0.00 1.49 -8.28
N PHE A 77 -0.97 1.69 -9.16
CA PHE A 77 -0.98 1.12 -10.51
C PHE A 77 -1.89 1.92 -11.43
N TRP A 78 -1.88 1.56 -12.71
CA TRP A 78 -2.85 2.05 -13.69
C TRP A 78 -3.97 1.02 -13.88
N GLU A 79 -5.20 1.40 -13.54
CA GLU A 79 -6.40 0.65 -13.90
C GLU A 79 -6.82 1.03 -15.32
N LYS A 80 -7.01 0.03 -16.17
CA LYS A 80 -7.49 0.19 -17.54
C LYS A 80 -8.98 -0.13 -17.60
N PHE A 81 -9.79 0.82 -18.05
CA PHE A 81 -11.22 0.59 -18.29
C PHE A 81 -11.49 0.10 -19.71
N ASN A 82 -10.72 0.62 -20.68
CA ASN A 82 -10.77 0.22 -22.07
C ASN A 82 -9.45 0.59 -22.76
N SER A 83 -9.36 0.38 -24.09
CA SER A 83 -8.15 0.65 -24.87
C SER A 83 -7.68 2.11 -24.88
N ARG A 84 -8.53 3.07 -24.49
CA ARG A 84 -8.25 4.51 -24.54
C ARG A 84 -8.27 5.19 -23.17
N ILE A 85 -8.87 4.56 -22.17
CA ILE A 85 -9.10 5.16 -20.85
C ILE A 85 -8.44 4.28 -19.80
N ALA A 86 -7.45 4.86 -19.13
CA ALA A 86 -6.83 4.32 -17.93
C ALA A 86 -6.71 5.41 -16.86
N ARG A 87 -6.77 5.02 -15.60
CA ARG A 87 -6.52 5.91 -14.47
C ARG A 87 -5.45 5.33 -13.56
N LYS A 88 -4.51 6.17 -13.15
CA LYS A 88 -3.61 5.87 -12.06
C LYS A 88 -4.39 5.95 -10.74
N LEU A 89 -4.07 5.09 -9.78
CA LEU A 89 -4.64 5.14 -8.42
C LEU A 89 -3.78 4.32 -7.45
N PHE A 90 -3.98 4.57 -6.15
CA PHE A 90 -3.73 3.58 -5.11
C PHE A 90 -5.02 2.82 -4.79
N GLY A 91 -4.94 1.50 -4.70
CA GLY A 91 -6.04 0.63 -4.29
C GLY A 91 -5.60 -0.34 -3.20
N SER A 92 -6.32 -0.38 -2.08
CA SER A 92 -6.04 -1.33 -0.99
C SER A 92 -6.30 -2.77 -1.44
N VAL A 93 -5.56 -3.73 -0.91
CA VAL A 93 -5.88 -5.16 -1.14
C VAL A 93 -7.20 -5.57 -0.47
N GLU A 94 -7.61 -4.88 0.59
CA GLU A 94 -8.91 -5.09 1.22
C GLU A 94 -10.03 -4.60 0.29
N ARG A 95 -11.11 -5.40 0.20
CA ARG A 95 -12.31 -5.09 -0.58
C ARG A 95 -13.47 -4.67 0.32
N ASN A 96 -14.39 -3.90 -0.23
CA ASN A 96 -15.68 -3.65 0.41
C ASN A 96 -16.68 -4.79 0.09
N GLU A 97 -17.90 -4.71 0.64
CA GLU A 97 -18.96 -5.71 0.43
C GLU A 97 -19.40 -5.88 -1.03
N LYS A 98 -19.07 -4.91 -1.90
CA LYS A 98 -19.38 -4.93 -3.33
C LYS A 98 -18.23 -5.50 -4.17
N GLY A 99 -17.10 -5.85 -3.56
CA GLY A 99 -15.90 -6.33 -4.26
C GLY A 99 -14.98 -5.22 -4.79
N ASP A 100 -15.32 -3.94 -4.59
CA ASP A 100 -14.44 -2.82 -4.94
C ASP A 100 -13.31 -2.64 -3.93
N TRP A 101 -12.26 -1.89 -4.26
CA TRP A 101 -11.24 -1.51 -3.28
C TRP A 101 -11.88 -0.78 -2.11
N LYS A 102 -11.57 -1.22 -0.89
CA LYS A 102 -12.06 -0.56 0.31
C LYS A 102 -11.52 0.87 0.42
N ILE A 103 -10.24 1.04 0.13
CA ILE A 103 -9.59 2.34 0.02
C ILE A 103 -9.12 2.53 -1.42
N GLN A 104 -9.52 3.65 -2.00
CA GLN A 104 -9.07 4.08 -3.32
C GLN A 104 -8.65 5.55 -3.25
N ILE A 105 -7.42 5.84 -3.67
CA ILE A 105 -6.87 7.20 -3.67
C ILE A 105 -6.50 7.57 -5.11
N PRO A 106 -7.19 8.54 -5.74
CA PRO A 106 -6.83 9.02 -7.07
C PRO A 106 -5.62 9.97 -7.04
N PRO A 107 -4.93 10.19 -8.17
CA PRO A 107 -3.77 11.06 -8.27
C PRO A 107 -4.09 12.53 -8.05
N SER A 108 -5.37 12.93 -8.14
CA SER A 108 -5.83 14.29 -7.90
C SER A 108 -5.88 14.67 -6.41
N ARG A 109 -5.61 13.72 -5.50
CA ARG A 109 -5.54 13.98 -4.05
C ARG A 109 -4.09 14.02 -3.60
N ASP A 110 -3.77 14.98 -2.75
CA ASP A 110 -2.45 15.11 -2.09
C ASP A 110 -2.30 14.19 -0.86
N THR A 111 -2.99 13.04 -0.87
CA THR A 111 -2.91 12.07 0.21
C THR A 111 -1.54 11.39 0.19
N ILE A 112 -0.85 11.42 1.32
CA ILE A 112 0.42 10.72 1.50
C ILE A 112 0.16 9.22 1.63
N ILE A 113 0.89 8.46 0.84
CA ILE A 113 1.10 7.02 0.96
C ILE A 113 2.59 6.77 1.17
N TYR A 114 2.94 5.61 1.70
CA TYR A 114 4.33 5.16 1.83
C TYR A 114 4.55 4.08 0.79
N ALA A 115 5.28 4.39 -0.27
CA ALA A 115 5.47 3.50 -1.41
C ALA A 115 6.94 3.14 -1.58
N ASN A 116 7.21 1.90 -2.01
CA ASN A 116 8.56 1.46 -2.33
C ASN A 116 8.69 1.20 -3.83
N GLU A 117 9.20 2.20 -4.56
CA GLU A 117 9.33 2.16 -6.01
C GLU A 117 10.40 1.15 -6.49
N ASN A 118 11.33 0.76 -5.62
CA ASN A 118 12.35 -0.26 -5.92
C ASN A 118 11.75 -1.68 -5.96
N LEU A 119 10.58 -1.89 -5.36
CA LEU A 119 9.84 -3.15 -5.35
C LEU A 119 8.72 -3.19 -6.38
N LYS A 120 8.84 -2.37 -7.43
CA LYS A 120 7.93 -2.38 -8.58
C LYS A 120 7.89 -3.76 -9.23
N LEU A 121 6.68 -4.19 -9.59
CA LEU A 121 6.42 -5.48 -10.24
C LEU A 121 5.65 -5.26 -11.54
N GLU A 122 5.93 -6.12 -12.52
CA GLU A 122 5.07 -6.26 -13.70
C GLU A 122 3.70 -6.83 -13.30
N MET A 123 2.68 -6.44 -14.05
CA MET A 123 1.29 -6.81 -13.87
C MET A 123 0.68 -7.04 -15.26
N ASP A 124 0.02 -8.18 -15.44
CA ASP A 124 -0.78 -8.41 -16.64
C ASP A 124 -1.99 -7.47 -16.62
N ILE A 125 -2.03 -6.56 -17.59
CA ILE A 125 -3.11 -5.56 -17.76
C ILE A 125 -4.32 -6.20 -18.44
N GLU A 126 -4.11 -7.25 -19.25
CA GLU A 126 -5.15 -7.94 -20.00
C GLU A 126 -5.87 -8.97 -19.13
N HIS A 127 -5.14 -9.60 -18.20
CA HIS A 127 -5.67 -10.46 -17.16
C HIS A 127 -5.25 -9.93 -15.78
N PRO A 128 -5.92 -8.92 -15.23
CA PRO A 128 -5.63 -8.50 -13.86
C PRO A 128 -5.78 -9.72 -12.95
N PHE A 129 -4.69 -10.11 -12.27
CA PHE A 129 -4.66 -11.28 -11.39
C PHE A 129 -5.94 -11.38 -10.56
N GLU A 130 -6.60 -12.54 -10.57
CA GLU A 130 -7.60 -12.87 -9.56
C GLU A 130 -6.85 -13.00 -8.21
N TRP A 131 -7.19 -12.14 -7.24
CA TRP A 131 -6.56 -12.04 -5.91
C TRP A 131 -7.41 -12.70 -4.83
#